data_AF-A0AAE3DBP1-F1
#
_entry.id   AF-A0AAE3DBP1-F1
#
_cell.length_a   1.000
_cell.length_b   1.000
_cell.length_c   1.000
_cell.angle_alpha   90.00
_cell.angle_beta   90.00
_cell.angle_gamma   90.00
#
_symmetry.space_group_name_H-M   'P 1'
#
loop_
_entity.id
_entity.type
_entity.pdbx_description
1 polymer ?
#
loop_
_entity_poly.entity_id
_entity_poly.type
_entity_poly.pdbx_seq_one_letter_code
_entity_poly.pdbx_strand_id
1 'polypeptide(L)'
;MLNEITKKEFEERYPEVSTYGLEAYSPVYLENGVVLIDKEWNGEVYTVKDEEGKERTYRPVQEPDEVDDDGEVLQWKTTGYEEEF
;
A
#
# COMPACT_ATOMS: atom_id res chain seq x y z
N MET A 1 7.65 -8.84 -1.32
CA MET A 1 6.55 -8.26 -0.53
C MET A 1 7.09 -7.05 0.21
N LEU A 2 6.43 -5.91 0.04
CA LEU A 2 6.71 -4.63 0.65
C LEU A 2 5.79 -4.47 1.86
N ASN A 3 6.35 -4.02 2.97
CA ASN A 3 5.58 -3.75 4.18
C ASN A 3 5.13 -2.30 4.21
N GLU A 4 3.93 -2.09 4.79
CA GLU A 4 3.51 -0.78 5.24
C GLU A 4 4.35 -0.36 6.45
N ILE A 5 4.86 0.86 6.41
CA ILE A 5 5.55 1.52 7.53
C ILE A 5 4.73 2.71 8.01
N THR A 6 4.99 3.17 9.23
CA THR A 6 4.29 4.36 9.73
C THR A 6 4.69 5.60 8.92
N LYS A 7 3.78 6.58 8.83
CA LYS A 7 4.07 7.91 8.23
C LYS A 7 5.38 8.49 8.76
N LYS A 8 5.60 8.40 10.08
CA LYS A 8 6.80 8.91 10.73
C LYS A 8 8.06 8.22 10.22
N GLU A 9 8.07 6.88 10.18
CA GLU A 9 9.20 6.13 9.65
C GLU A 9 9.46 6.45 8.17
N PHE A 10 8.40 6.67 7.40
CA PHE A 10 8.51 7.05 6.00
C PHE A 10 9.14 8.43 5.84
N GLU A 11 8.68 9.43 6.57
CA GLU A 11 9.24 10.79 6.57
C GLU A 11 10.70 10.83 7.04
N GLU A 12 11.09 9.93 7.95
CA GLU A 12 12.49 9.78 8.39
C GLU A 12 13.38 9.12 7.33
N ARG A 13 12.84 8.19 6.52
CA ARG A 13 13.59 7.47 5.46
C ARG A 13 13.62 8.19 4.12
N TYR A 14 12.54 8.90 3.79
CA TYR A 14 12.29 9.55 2.50
C TYR A 14 11.91 11.03 2.67
N PRO A 15 12.79 11.86 3.26
CA PRO A 15 12.48 13.27 3.53
C PRO A 15 12.28 14.11 2.26
N GLU A 16 12.67 13.60 1.08
CA GLU A 16 12.38 14.27 -0.20
C GLU A 16 10.93 14.05 -0.68
N VAL A 17 10.25 13.03 -0.18
CA VAL A 17 8.87 12.70 -0.57
C VAL A 17 7.89 13.45 0.33
N SER A 18 7.16 14.40 -0.25
CA SER A 18 6.16 15.17 0.49
C SER A 18 4.93 14.32 0.82
N THR A 19 4.63 14.19 2.12
CA THR A 19 3.41 13.54 2.62
C THR A 19 2.25 14.53 2.84
N TYR A 20 2.51 15.83 2.63
CA TYR A 20 1.56 16.89 2.94
C TYR A 20 0.31 16.81 2.05
N GLY A 21 -0.87 16.80 2.66
CA GLY A 21 -2.15 16.76 1.96
C GLY A 21 -2.58 15.37 1.47
N LEU A 22 -1.75 14.33 1.68
CA LEU A 22 -2.10 12.95 1.32
C LEU A 22 -3.07 12.31 2.32
N GLU A 23 -3.22 12.89 3.52
CA GLU A 23 -4.12 12.41 4.59
C GLU A 23 -5.58 12.29 4.14
N ALA A 24 -5.99 13.10 3.15
CA ALA A 24 -7.33 13.04 2.56
C ALA A 24 -7.58 11.78 1.72
N TYR A 25 -6.54 11.02 1.39
CA TYR A 25 -6.58 9.91 0.44
C TYR A 25 -6.21 8.54 1.03
N SER A 26 -6.30 8.41 2.37
CA SER A 26 -5.98 7.18 3.11
C SER A 26 -4.63 6.56 2.68
N PRO A 27 -3.52 7.30 2.85
CA PRO A 27 -2.24 6.93 2.27
C PRO A 27 -1.63 5.71 2.95
N VAL A 28 -1.07 4.81 2.15
CA VAL A 28 -0.24 3.69 2.60
C VAL A 28 1.20 4.02 2.28
N TYR A 29 2.07 4.01 3.29
CA TYR A 29 3.49 4.32 3.13
C TYR A 29 4.28 3.02 3.05
N LEU A 30 4.88 2.75 1.89
CA LEU A 30 5.66 1.53 1.69
C LEU A 30 7.12 1.74 2.07
N GLU A 31 7.75 0.68 2.57
CA GLU A 31 9.16 0.70 2.97
C GLU A 31 10.15 1.02 1.84
N ASN A 32 9.72 1.01 0.58
CA ASN A 32 10.53 1.33 -0.60
C ASN A 32 10.43 2.80 -1.06
N GLY A 33 9.69 3.64 -0.34
CA GLY A 33 9.55 5.07 -0.67
C GLY A 33 8.35 5.41 -1.54
N VAL A 34 7.47 4.44 -1.82
CA VAL A 34 6.23 4.67 -2.56
C VAL A 34 5.07 4.93 -1.59
N VAL A 35 4.24 5.92 -1.92
CA VAL A 35 2.97 6.17 -1.23
C VAL A 35 1.85 5.72 -2.15
N LEU A 36 0.97 4.85 -1.65
CA LEU A 36 -0.24 4.44 -2.36
C LEU A 36 -1.42 5.26 -1.85
N ILE A 37 -2.20 5.86 -2.74
CA ILE A 37 -3.41 6.60 -2.37
C ILE A 37 -4.67 6.05 -3.03
N ASP A 38 -5.85 6.27 -2.44
CA ASP A 38 -7.12 5.73 -2.94
C ASP A 38 -7.42 6.11 -4.40
N LYS A 39 -6.95 7.28 -4.83
CA LYS A 39 -7.12 7.75 -6.21
C LYS A 39 -6.43 6.89 -7.26
N GLU A 40 -5.41 6.13 -6.87
CA GLU A 40 -4.63 5.27 -7.75
C GLU A 40 -5.14 3.82 -7.73
N TRP A 41 -6.13 3.54 -6.88
CA TRP A 41 -6.73 2.22 -6.72
C TRP A 41 -7.84 1.98 -7.73
N ASN A 42 -7.79 0.85 -8.45
CA ASN A 42 -8.83 0.46 -9.40
C ASN A 42 -9.81 -0.62 -8.88
N GLY A 43 -9.64 -1.09 -7.64
CA GLY A 43 -10.36 -2.23 -7.09
C GLY A 43 -9.51 -3.49 -6.88
N GLU A 44 -8.33 -3.56 -7.52
CA GLU A 44 -7.44 -4.73 -7.47
C GLU A 44 -5.96 -4.37 -7.27
N VAL A 45 -5.51 -3.26 -7.88
CA VAL A 45 -4.12 -2.75 -7.78
C VAL A 45 -4.10 -1.24 -7.67
N TYR A 46 -3.04 -0.71 -7.05
CA TYR A 46 -2.66 0.68 -7.12
C TYR A 46 -1.75 0.88 -8.33
N THR A 47 -2.04 1.87 -9.19
CA THR A 47 -1.16 2.23 -10.31
C THR A 47 -0.52 3.58 -10.06
N VAL A 48 0.77 3.58 -9.75
CA VAL A 48 1.54 4.77 -9.39
C VAL A 48 2.50 5.12 -10.52
N LYS A 49 2.64 6.40 -10.83
CA LYS A 49 3.68 6.89 -11.75
C LYS A 49 4.87 7.43 -10.96
N ASP A 50 6.04 6.88 -11.25
CA ASP A 50 7.31 7.39 -10.76
C ASP A 50 7.68 8.73 -11.43
N GLU A 51 8.69 9.43 -10.91
CA GLU A 51 9.23 10.68 -11.48
C GLU A 51 9.70 10.52 -12.94
N GLU A 52 10.14 9.32 -13.34
CA GLU A 52 10.50 9.01 -14.73
C GLU A 52 9.29 8.76 -15.65
N GLY A 53 8.07 8.85 -15.12
CA GLY A 53 6.82 8.57 -15.83
C GLY A 53 6.55 7.08 -16.04
N LYS A 54 7.37 6.20 -15.46
CA LYS A 54 7.16 4.75 -15.48
C LYS A 54 6.03 4.37 -14.53
N GLU A 55 5.08 3.59 -15.03
CA GLU A 55 4.00 3.04 -14.23
C GLU A 55 4.50 1.82 -13.45
N ARG A 56 4.15 1.77 -12.16
CA ARG A 56 4.38 0.65 -11.26
C ARG A 56 3.06 0.28 -10.62
N THR A 57 2.77 -1.01 -10.55
CA THR A 57 1.51 -1.51 -9.98
C THR A 57 1.75 -2.27 -8.69
N TYR A 58 0.94 -1.98 -7.68
CA TYR A 58 1.05 -2.60 -6.36
C TYR A 58 -0.25 -3.31 -6.00
N ARG A 59 -0.20 -4.61 -5.73
CA ARG A 59 -1.33 -5.41 -5.26
C ARG A 59 -1.23 -5.61 -3.75
N PRO A 60 -2.30 -5.37 -2.96
CA PRO A 60 -2.34 -5.77 -1.56
C PRO A 60 -2.35 -7.30 -1.46
N VAL A 61 -1.46 -7.83 -0.63
CA VAL A 61 -1.47 -9.24 -0.24
C VAL A 61 -2.35 -9.38 0.98
N GLN A 62 -3.32 -10.29 0.90
CA GLN A 62 -4.28 -10.52 1.96
C GLN A 62 -4.20 -11.95 2.48
N GLU A 63 -4.29 -12.08 3.80
CA GLU A 63 -4.36 -13.36 4.49
C GLU A 63 -5.61 -13.40 5.38
N PRO A 64 -6.18 -14.59 5.64
CA PRO A 64 -7.28 -14.74 6.58
C PRO A 64 -6.90 -14.19 7.95
N ASP A 65 -7.70 -13.25 8.46
CA ASP A 65 -7.56 -12.72 9.82
C ASP A 65 -8.45 -13.48 10.79
N GLU A 66 -9.69 -13.73 10.37
CA GLU A 66 -10.70 -14.46 11.13
C GLU A 66 -11.36 -15.52 10.24
N VAL A 67 -11.50 -16.72 10.78
CA VAL A 67 -12.18 -17.86 10.15
C VAL A 67 -13.25 -18.40 11.09
N ASP A 68 -14.34 -18.90 10.54
CA ASP A 68 -15.38 -19.56 11.34
C ASP A 68 -15.05 -21.04 11.64
N ASP A 69 -15.95 -21.71 12.37
CA ASP A 69 -15.83 -23.14 12.73
C ASP A 69 -15.83 -24.09 11.52
N ASP A 70 -16.31 -23.67 10.34
CA ASP A 70 -16.28 -24.46 9.09
C ASP A 70 -15.01 -24.17 8.25
N GLY A 71 -14.23 -23.17 8.65
CA GLY A 71 -13.01 -22.74 7.95
C GLY A 71 -13.26 -21.69 6.86
N GLU A 72 -14.46 -21.10 6.80
CA GLU A 72 -14.77 -20.00 5.90
C GLU A 72 -14.14 -18.70 6.44
N VAL A 73 -13.57 -17.90 5.54
CA VAL A 73 -12.88 -16.66 5.91
C VAL A 73 -13.91 -15.56 6.16
N LEU A 74 -14.01 -15.09 7.40
CA LEU A 74 -14.91 -14.01 7.80
C LEU A 74 -14.28 -12.62 7.57
N GLN A 75 -12.97 -12.52 7.77
CA GLN A 75 -12.23 -11.27 7.63
C GLN A 75 -10.87 -11.51 6.99
N TRP A 76 -10.50 -10.62 6.07
CA TRP A 76 -9.19 -10.56 5.46
C TRP A 76 -8.40 -9.41 6.07
N LYS A 77 -7.10 -9.62 6.31
CA LYS A 77 -6.16 -8.56 6.65
C LYS A 77 -5.15 -8.39 5.51
N THR A 78 -4.79 -7.15 5.21
CA THR A 78 -3.64 -6.88 4.35
C THR A 78 -2.36 -7.09 5.15
N THR A 79 -1.46 -7.94 4.64
CA THR A 79 -0.18 -8.26 5.30
C THR A 79 1.03 -7.67 4.58
N GLY A 80 0.83 -7.16 3.37
CA GLY A 80 1.86 -6.43 2.63
C GLY A 80 1.38 -6.07 1.23
N TYR A 81 2.33 -5.66 0.39
CA TYR A 81 2.09 -5.26 -0.99
C TYR A 81 3.09 -5.92 -1.93
N GLU A 82 2.62 -6.39 -3.07
CA GLU A 82 3.46 -6.93 -4.14
C GLU A 82 3.53 -5.96 -5.30
N GLU A 83 4.74 -5.66 -5.75
CA GLU A 83 4.97 -4.91 -6.97
C GLU A 83 4.90 -5.87 -8.16
N GLU A 84 3.98 -5.59 -9.09
CA GLU A 84 3.83 -6.32 -10.34
C GLU A 84 4.63 -5.59 -11.44
N PHE A 85 5.36 -6.35 -12.27
CA PHE A 85 6.27 -5.84 -13.32
C PHE A 85 5.65 -5.82 -14.71
#